data_AF-A0A7Y8IHK8-F1
#
_entry.id   AF-A0A7Y8IHK8-F1
#
_cell.length_a   1.000
_cell.length_b   1.000
_cell.length_c   1.000
_cell.angle_alpha   90.00
_cell.angle_beta   90.00
_cell.angle_gamma   90.00
#
_symmetry.space_group_name_H-M   'P 1'
#
loop_
_entity.id
_entity.type
_entity.pdbx_description
1 polymer ?
#
loop_
_entity_poly.entity_id
_entity_poly.type
_entity_poly.pdbx_seq_one_letter_code
_entity_poly.pdbx_strand_id
1 'polypeptide(L)'
;MRKILIYTQIFFLLVLTACAGHSNIKENLSDDMGSPVKEALLKQRIDAFWSAFMKEDYETVYNLYDPFFRAKTDKYAFFGQLGKIKYHDFNIQDIKINGNVAKVALNITYSLPTVKLRIQEFSVPKSTTEITETWLYIYDNWYKEYYLYSIEAGIVNY
;
A
#
# COMPACT_ATOMS: atom_id res chain seq x y z
N MET A 1 -17.90 30.39 -70.02
CA MET A 1 -17.54 29.16 -70.74
C MET A 1 -16.28 28.57 -70.10
N ARG A 2 -16.37 27.32 -69.59
CA ARG A 2 -15.35 26.22 -69.57
C ARG A 2 -13.94 26.52 -69.00
N LYS A 3 -13.31 25.77 -68.07
CA LYS A 3 -13.25 24.31 -67.75
C LYS A 3 -12.78 24.15 -66.27
N ILE A 4 -13.35 23.32 -65.40
CA ILE A 4 -13.16 21.86 -65.15
C ILE A 4 -11.67 21.47 -64.94
N LEU A 5 -11.17 21.29 -63.70
CA LEU A 5 -11.15 20.12 -62.79
C LEU A 5 -9.97 19.15 -63.04
N ILE A 6 -9.43 18.62 -61.93
CA ILE A 6 -8.53 17.44 -61.78
C ILE A 6 -7.02 17.76 -61.82
N TYR A 7 -6.36 17.65 -60.67
CA TYR A 7 -5.14 16.82 -60.54
C TYR A 7 -5.04 16.27 -59.12
N THR A 8 -5.38 14.99 -59.05
CA THR A 8 -5.28 14.09 -57.91
C THR A 8 -3.85 13.57 -57.82
N GLN A 9 -3.40 13.34 -56.58
CA GLN A 9 -2.42 12.32 -56.15
C GLN A 9 -0.90 12.63 -56.10
N ILE A 10 -0.37 12.37 -54.88
CA ILE A 10 0.97 11.87 -54.50
C ILE A 10 2.06 12.93 -54.25
N PHE A 11 2.24 13.29 -52.97
CA PHE A 11 3.53 13.03 -52.33
C PHE A 11 3.34 12.78 -50.82
N PHE A 12 3.44 11.51 -50.50
CA PHE A 12 3.56 10.91 -49.18
C PHE A 12 4.93 11.29 -48.58
N LEU A 13 5.09 11.16 -47.26
CA LEU A 13 6.34 11.25 -46.48
C LEU A 13 6.89 12.65 -46.16
N LEU A 14 6.52 13.13 -44.97
CA LEU A 14 7.52 13.46 -43.94
C LEU A 14 6.83 13.44 -42.56
N VAL A 15 6.53 12.22 -42.10
CA VAL A 15 6.28 11.95 -40.68
C VAL A 15 7.64 12.07 -39.99
N LEU A 16 7.92 13.24 -39.43
CA LEU A 16 9.01 13.40 -38.47
C LEU A 16 8.56 12.70 -37.18
N THR A 17 8.96 11.43 -37.06
CA THR A 17 8.96 10.67 -35.81
C THR A 17 9.84 11.38 -34.79
N ALA A 18 9.23 12.29 -34.03
CA ALA A 18 9.81 12.81 -32.80
C ALA A 18 9.89 11.66 -31.78
N CYS A 19 11.11 11.19 -31.54
CA CYS A 19 11.60 10.43 -30.40
C CYS A 19 10.55 9.67 -29.56
N ALA A 20 10.07 8.53 -30.06
CA ALA A 20 9.62 7.45 -29.19
C ALA A 20 10.87 6.71 -28.65
N GLY A 21 11.68 7.42 -27.87
CA GLY A 21 12.61 6.79 -26.93
C GLY A 21 11.81 6.32 -25.72
N HIS A 22 10.93 5.34 -25.90
CA HIS A 22 10.23 4.67 -24.81
C HIS A 22 11.27 3.79 -24.10
N SER A 23 12.12 4.43 -23.30
CA SER A 23 12.96 3.77 -22.31
C SER A 23 12.03 3.17 -21.26
N ASN A 24 11.51 1.98 -21.56
CA ASN A 24 10.82 1.07 -20.62
C ASN A 24 11.83 0.47 -19.63
N ILE A 25 12.73 1.28 -19.10
CA ILE A 25 13.50 0.93 -17.92
C ILE A 25 12.55 1.27 -16.78
N LYS A 26 11.99 0.25 -16.12
CA LYS A 26 11.36 0.45 -14.80
C LYS A 26 12.39 1.20 -13.96
N GLU A 27 12.14 2.47 -13.71
CA GLU A 27 13.02 3.30 -12.90
C GLU A 27 13.09 2.63 -11.52
N ASN A 28 14.25 2.09 -11.18
CA ASN A 28 14.47 1.49 -9.88
C ASN A 28 14.50 2.63 -8.86
N LEU A 29 13.45 2.74 -8.05
CA LEU A 29 13.32 3.79 -7.05
C LEU A 29 14.09 3.48 -5.76
N SER A 30 15.01 2.50 -5.73
CA SER A 30 15.77 2.16 -4.52
C SER A 30 16.62 3.33 -3.99
N ASP A 31 17.10 4.18 -4.89
CA ASP A 31 17.97 5.31 -4.55
C ASP A 31 17.17 6.63 -4.48
N ASP A 32 15.86 6.55 -4.74
CA ASP A 32 14.93 7.68 -4.70
C ASP A 32 14.58 8.05 -3.25
N MET A 33 14.75 9.33 -2.93
CA MET A 33 14.59 9.88 -1.57
C MET A 33 13.15 10.29 -1.23
N GLY A 34 12.15 9.94 -2.04
CA GLY A 34 10.75 10.30 -1.83
C GLY A 34 10.16 11.17 -2.93
N SER A 35 10.44 10.86 -4.20
CA SER A 35 9.77 11.53 -5.31
C SER A 35 8.25 11.33 -5.25
N PRO A 36 7.48 12.21 -5.93
CA PRO A 36 6.04 12.06 -6.02
C PRO A 36 5.58 10.70 -6.57
N VAL A 37 6.38 10.07 -7.42
CA VAL A 37 6.10 8.72 -7.97
C VAL A 37 6.22 7.66 -6.88
N LYS A 38 7.31 7.70 -6.09
CA LYS A 38 7.55 6.76 -4.99
C LYS A 38 6.50 6.92 -3.89
N GLU A 39 6.10 8.15 -3.59
CA GLU A 39 5.02 8.47 -2.64
C GLU A 39 3.65 8.00 -3.15
N ALA A 40 3.34 8.20 -4.44
CA ALA A 40 2.08 7.72 -5.02
C ALA A 40 1.97 6.19 -4.94
N LEU A 41 3.06 5.47 -5.20
CA LEU A 41 3.11 4.02 -5.03
C LEU A 41 2.86 3.63 -3.56
N LEU A 42 3.44 4.35 -2.60
CA LEU A 42 3.20 4.10 -1.17
C LEU A 42 1.72 4.30 -0.82
N LYS A 43 1.10 5.40 -1.27
CA LYS A 43 -0.33 5.68 -1.06
C LYS A 43 -1.22 4.57 -1.61
N GLN A 44 -0.92 4.07 -2.80
CA GLN A 44 -1.65 2.93 -3.39
C GLN A 44 -1.56 1.68 -2.52
N ARG A 45 -0.40 1.42 -1.91
CA ARG A 45 -0.16 0.23 -1.09
C ARG A 45 -0.84 0.35 0.27
N ILE A 46 -0.85 1.54 0.87
CA ILE A 46 -1.61 1.85 2.09
C ILE A 46 -3.10 1.64 1.84
N ASP A 47 -3.63 2.17 0.74
CA ASP A 47 -5.04 2.01 0.38
C ASP A 47 -5.43 0.54 0.21
N ALA A 48 -4.62 -0.22 -0.53
CA ALA A 48 -4.84 -1.65 -0.70
C ALA A 48 -4.85 -2.39 0.66
N PHE A 49 -3.96 -2.04 1.58
CA PHE A 49 -3.85 -2.68 2.89
C PHE A 49 -5.07 -2.43 3.77
N TRP A 50 -5.46 -1.17 3.93
CA TRP A 50 -6.60 -0.83 4.78
C TRP A 50 -7.94 -1.22 4.15
N SER A 51 -8.06 -1.10 2.83
CA SER A 51 -9.20 -1.64 2.09
C SER A 51 -9.35 -3.15 2.27
N ALA A 52 -8.25 -3.89 2.26
CA ALA A 52 -8.27 -5.34 2.49
C ALA A 52 -8.72 -5.67 3.92
N PHE A 53 -8.27 -4.93 4.94
CA PHE A 53 -8.76 -5.08 6.31
C PHE A 53 -10.27 -4.81 6.44
N MET A 54 -10.78 -3.75 5.80
CA MET A 54 -12.21 -3.42 5.81
C MET A 54 -13.07 -4.47 5.09
N LYS A 55 -12.52 -5.13 4.08
CA LYS A 55 -13.17 -6.21 3.31
C LYS A 55 -12.93 -7.61 3.87
N GLU A 56 -12.18 -7.71 4.96
CA GLU A 56 -11.73 -8.98 5.55
C GLU A 56 -10.94 -9.87 4.56
N ASP A 57 -10.28 -9.27 3.57
CA ASP A 57 -9.37 -9.93 2.64
C ASP A 57 -7.99 -10.08 3.29
N TYR A 58 -7.89 -11.03 4.22
CA TYR A 58 -6.67 -11.24 4.99
C TYR A 58 -5.51 -11.79 4.16
N GLU A 59 -5.79 -12.40 3.01
CA GLU A 59 -4.74 -12.82 2.08
C GLU A 59 -4.01 -11.62 1.46
N THR A 60 -4.77 -10.61 1.01
CA THR A 60 -4.17 -9.36 0.55
C THR A 60 -3.41 -8.67 1.68
N VAL A 61 -3.98 -8.58 2.89
CA VAL A 61 -3.29 -8.03 4.07
C VAL A 61 -1.96 -8.72 4.30
N TYR A 62 -1.94 -10.06 4.34
CA TYR A 62 -0.72 -10.83 4.57
C TYR A 62 0.33 -10.55 3.51
N ASN A 63 -0.05 -10.53 2.23
CA ASN A 63 0.86 -10.30 1.11
C ASN A 63 1.46 -8.88 1.04
N LEU A 64 0.84 -7.92 1.73
CA LEU A 64 1.32 -6.55 1.84
C LEU A 64 2.30 -6.34 3.00
N TYR A 65 2.42 -7.31 3.93
CA TYR A 65 3.48 -7.29 4.93
C TYR A 65 4.85 -7.62 4.33
N ASP A 66 5.89 -7.16 5.01
CA ASP A 66 7.28 -7.33 4.61
C ASP A 66 7.66 -8.82 4.46
N PRO A 67 8.59 -9.13 3.53
CA PRO A 67 9.00 -10.51 3.27
C PRO A 67 9.68 -11.18 4.46
N PHE A 68 10.27 -10.43 5.41
CA PHE A 68 10.94 -11.01 6.56
C PHE A 68 9.93 -11.60 7.55
N PHE A 69 8.81 -10.91 7.77
CA PHE A 69 7.66 -11.43 8.50
C PHE A 69 7.08 -12.66 7.80
N ARG A 70 6.79 -12.56 6.50
CA ARG A 70 6.17 -13.66 5.75
C ARG A 70 7.03 -14.91 5.67
N ALA A 71 8.35 -14.78 5.78
CA ALA A 71 9.27 -15.92 5.82
C ALA A 71 9.25 -16.68 7.16
N LYS A 72 8.78 -16.04 8.25
CA LYS A 72 8.84 -16.58 9.62
C LYS A 72 7.48 -16.96 10.18
N THR A 73 6.41 -16.43 9.60
CA THR A 73 5.04 -16.61 10.11
C THR A 73 4.23 -17.49 9.18
N ASP A 74 3.57 -18.50 9.72
CA ASP A 74 2.59 -19.26 8.94
C ASP A 74 1.36 -18.39 8.63
N LYS A 75 0.93 -18.41 7.37
CA LYS A 75 -0.17 -17.59 6.87
C LYS A 75 -1.49 -17.89 7.61
N TYR A 76 -1.80 -19.16 7.85
CA TYR A 76 -3.07 -19.56 8.48
C TYR A 76 -3.06 -19.27 9.99
N ALA A 77 -1.91 -19.44 10.64
CA ALA A 77 -1.72 -19.04 12.03
C ALA A 77 -1.92 -17.52 12.20
N PHE A 78 -1.46 -16.70 11.25
CA PHE A 78 -1.71 -15.26 11.24
C PHE A 78 -3.21 -14.96 11.05
N PHE A 79 -3.88 -15.59 10.08
CA PHE A 79 -5.31 -15.38 9.84
C PHE A 79 -6.17 -15.70 11.06
N GLY A 80 -5.84 -16.77 11.79
CA GLY A 80 -6.56 -17.17 13.00
C GLY A 80 -6.55 -16.12 14.12
N GLN A 81 -5.69 -15.10 14.05
CA GLN A 81 -5.60 -14.02 15.04
C GLN A 81 -6.42 -12.78 14.65
N LEU A 82 -6.91 -12.70 13.41
CA LEU A 82 -7.60 -11.53 12.86
C LEU A 82 -9.14 -11.59 13.06
N GLY A 83 -9.84 -10.60 12.52
CA GLY A 83 -11.31 -10.55 12.46
C GLY A 83 -12.02 -10.09 13.73
N LYS A 84 -11.30 -9.97 14.85
CA LYS A 84 -11.85 -9.45 16.11
C LYS A 84 -12.13 -7.94 16.04
N ILE A 85 -11.21 -7.17 15.46
CA ILE A 85 -11.37 -5.73 15.26
C ILE A 85 -12.08 -5.49 13.94
N LYS A 86 -13.11 -4.64 13.94
CA LYS A 86 -13.78 -4.17 12.72
C LYS A 86 -13.26 -2.79 12.35
N TYR A 87 -12.58 -2.70 11.22
CA TYR A 87 -12.11 -1.44 10.66
C TYR A 87 -13.20 -0.84 9.77
N HIS A 88 -13.40 0.47 9.87
CA HIS A 88 -14.48 1.19 9.18
C HIS A 88 -13.97 2.24 8.20
N ASP A 89 -12.84 2.86 8.51
CA ASP A 89 -12.28 3.95 7.71
C ASP A 89 -10.80 4.17 8.08
N PHE A 90 -10.05 4.79 7.18
CA PHE A 90 -8.70 5.28 7.43
C PHE A 90 -8.44 6.58 6.66
N ASN A 91 -7.59 7.45 7.21
CA ASN A 91 -7.17 8.67 6.56
C ASN A 91 -5.67 8.94 6.81
N ILE A 92 -4.92 9.14 5.73
CA ILE A 92 -3.49 9.49 5.79
C ILE A 92 -3.36 10.95 6.28
N GLN A 93 -2.64 11.15 7.38
CA GLN A 93 -2.35 12.47 7.93
C GLN A 93 -1.03 13.02 7.41
N ASP A 94 0.00 12.20 7.38
CA ASP A 94 1.36 12.60 7.01
C ASP A 94 2.14 11.41 6.43
N ILE A 95 3.05 11.70 5.50
CA ILE A 95 3.98 10.73 4.92
C ILE A 95 5.38 11.33 4.92
N LYS A 96 6.32 10.62 5.55
CA LYS A 96 7.74 10.96 5.57
C LYS A 96 8.53 9.81 4.95
N ILE A 97 9.05 10.02 3.74
CA ILE A 97 9.92 9.05 3.05
C ILE A 97 11.37 9.46 3.28
N ASN A 98 12.19 8.49 3.66
CA ASN A 98 13.64 8.62 3.76
C ASN A 98 14.28 7.42 3.07
N GLY A 99 14.63 7.60 1.79
CA GLY A 99 15.12 6.51 0.94
C GLY A 99 14.11 5.36 0.88
N ASN A 100 14.50 4.20 1.41
CA ASN A 100 13.72 2.95 1.37
C ASN A 100 12.86 2.69 2.61
N VAL A 101 12.70 3.68 3.49
CA VAL A 101 11.84 3.59 4.66
C VAL A 101 10.88 4.77 4.66
N ALA A 102 9.62 4.51 4.98
CA ALA A 102 8.62 5.55 5.19
C ALA A 102 7.97 5.43 6.56
N LYS A 103 7.69 6.57 7.19
CA LYS A 103 6.81 6.68 8.36
C LYS A 103 5.52 7.36 7.92
N VAL A 104 4.39 6.73 8.22
CA VAL A 104 3.06 7.15 7.78
C VAL A 104 2.19 7.35 9.02
N ALA A 105 1.70 8.58 9.21
CA ALA A 105 0.71 8.87 10.24
C ALA A 105 -0.70 8.68 9.67
N LEU A 106 -1.55 7.96 10.39
CA LEU A 106 -2.89 7.57 9.97
C LEU A 106 -3.88 7.82 11.09
N ASN A 107 -5.06 8.33 10.73
CA ASN A 107 -6.25 8.19 11.57
C ASN A 107 -7.02 6.96 11.12
N ILE A 108 -7.31 6.04 12.03
CA ILE A 108 -8.07 4.82 11.73
C ILE A 108 -9.31 4.78 12.59
N THR A 109 -10.45 4.52 11.96
CA THR A 109 -11.72 4.33 12.64
C THR A 109 -12.01 2.84 12.75
N TYR A 110 -12.16 2.35 13.98
CA TYR A 110 -12.40 0.93 14.25
C TYR A 110 -13.40 0.74 15.39
N SER A 111 -13.90 -0.48 15.54
CA SER A 111 -14.68 -0.93 16.69
C SER A 111 -14.28 -2.34 17.08
N LEU A 112 -14.36 -2.65 18.37
CA LEU A 112 -14.26 -4.00 18.87
C LEU A 112 -15.66 -4.43 19.37
N PRO A 113 -16.37 -5.32 18.65
CA PRO A 113 -17.61 -5.90 19.16
C PRO A 113 -17.34 -6.61 20.49
N THR A 114 -18.38 -6.76 21.31
CA THR A 114 -18.24 -7.37 22.63
C THR A 114 -17.61 -8.76 22.54
N VAL A 115 -16.40 -8.88 23.06
CA VAL A 115 -15.68 -10.13 23.20
C VAL A 115 -15.66 -10.54 24.66
N LYS A 116 -16.01 -11.80 24.93
CA LYS A 116 -15.90 -12.41 26.26
C LYS A 116 -14.51 -13.00 26.42
N LEU A 117 -13.71 -12.43 27.32
CA LEU A 117 -12.41 -12.96 27.71
C LEU A 117 -12.51 -13.39 29.18
N ARG A 118 -12.65 -14.70 29.39
CA ARG A 118 -12.92 -15.32 30.70
C ARG A 118 -14.21 -14.76 31.33
N ILE A 119 -14.08 -13.98 32.42
CA ILE A 119 -15.20 -13.43 33.20
C ILE A 119 -15.49 -11.98 32.77
N GLN A 120 -14.63 -11.37 31.94
CA GLN A 120 -14.71 -9.95 31.60
C GLN A 120 -15.13 -9.76 30.15
N GLU A 121 -16.09 -8.86 29.94
CA GLU A 121 -16.52 -8.40 28.63
C GLU A 121 -15.69 -7.18 28.24
N PHE A 122 -15.15 -7.20 27.02
CA PHE A 122 -14.46 -6.05 26.45
C PHE A 122 -15.16 -5.64 25.17
N SER A 123 -15.41 -4.34 25.03
CA SER A 123 -15.89 -3.75 23.80
C SER A 123 -15.26 -2.37 23.62
N VAL A 124 -15.11 -1.98 22.36
CA VAL A 124 -14.69 -0.63 21.99
C VAL A 124 -15.73 -0.11 21.01
N PRO A 125 -16.49 0.93 21.35
CA PRO A 125 -17.42 1.53 20.41
C PRO A 125 -16.63 2.08 19.21
N LYS A 126 -17.34 2.36 18.11
CA LYS A 126 -16.71 2.96 16.93
C LYS A 126 -15.98 4.24 17.33
N SER A 127 -14.66 4.23 17.19
CA SER A 127 -13.76 5.29 17.64
C SER A 127 -12.62 5.45 16.65
N THR A 128 -12.01 6.63 16.63
CA THR A 128 -10.88 6.97 15.76
C THR A 128 -9.63 7.14 16.61
N THR A 129 -8.53 6.54 16.18
CA THR A 129 -7.22 6.73 16.82
C THR A 129 -6.17 7.11 15.78
N GLU A 130 -5.20 7.91 16.20
CA GLU A 130 -4.00 8.16 15.43
C GLU A 130 -2.99 7.03 15.67
N ILE A 131 -2.38 6.52 14.60
CA ILE A 131 -1.24 5.61 14.67
C ILE A 131 -0.13 6.07 13.74
N THR A 132 1.08 5.59 13.99
CA THR A 132 2.20 5.70 13.05
C THR A 132 2.64 4.32 12.60
N GLU A 133 2.81 4.16 11.30
CA GLU A 133 3.21 2.92 10.66
C GLU A 133 4.53 3.07 9.90
N THR A 134 5.40 2.07 9.98
CA THR A 134 6.57 1.96 9.09
C THR A 134 6.22 1.15 7.84
N TRP A 135 6.76 1.59 6.70
CA TRP A 135 6.74 0.90 5.42
C TRP A 135 8.16 0.80 4.85
N LEU A 136 8.46 -0.32 4.20
CA LEU A 136 9.78 -0.65 3.66
C LEU A 136 9.70 -0.81 2.13
N TYR A 137 10.61 -0.16 1.41
CA TYR A 137 10.74 -0.30 -0.04
C TYR A 137 11.71 -1.44 -0.35
N ILE A 138 11.18 -2.55 -0.89
CA ILE A 138 11.91 -3.79 -1.15
C ILE A 138 11.41 -4.34 -2.50
N TYR A 139 12.29 -4.85 -3.36
CA TYR A 139 11.91 -5.44 -4.66
C TYR A 139 10.95 -4.57 -5.48
N ASP A 140 11.30 -3.29 -5.63
CA ASP A 140 10.52 -2.28 -6.36
C ASP A 140 9.10 -2.04 -5.83
N ASN A 141 8.84 -2.30 -4.55
CA ASN A 141 7.53 -2.07 -3.96
C ASN A 141 7.57 -1.73 -2.46
N TRP A 142 6.49 -1.13 -1.98
CA TRP A 142 6.31 -0.85 -0.56
C TRP A 142 5.62 -2.03 0.15
N TYR A 143 6.17 -2.39 1.30
CA TYR A 143 5.60 -3.40 2.19
C TYR A 143 5.45 -2.83 3.59
N LYS A 144 4.34 -3.18 4.25
CA LYS A 144 4.10 -2.81 5.63
C LYS A 144 5.07 -3.56 6.52
N GLU A 145 5.83 -2.86 7.35
CA GLU A 145 6.63 -3.52 8.40
C GLU A 145 5.67 -4.16 9.41
N TYR A 146 5.80 -5.47 9.63
CA TYR A 146 5.12 -6.13 10.72
C TYR A 146 5.93 -5.95 12.01
N TYR A 147 5.39 -5.18 12.94
CA TYR A 147 6.02 -4.93 14.23
C TYR A 147 5.11 -5.37 15.37
N LEU A 148 5.54 -6.39 16.12
CA LEU A 148 4.92 -6.81 17.37
C LEU A 148 5.57 -6.05 18.52
N TYR A 149 4.84 -5.09 19.09
CA TYR A 149 5.26 -4.37 20.30
C TYR A 149 5.67 -5.30 21.46
N SER A 150 5.09 -6.50 21.54
CA SER A 150 5.43 -7.50 22.56
C SER A 150 6.86 -8.06 22.46
N ILE A 151 7.47 -8.04 21.26
CA ILE A 151 8.84 -8.56 21.04
C ILE A 151 9.87 -7.58 21.59
N GLU A 152 9.68 -6.27 21.40
CA GLU A 152 10.61 -5.26 21.94
C GLU A 152 10.39 -4.97 23.43
N ALA A 153 9.16 -5.15 23.93
CA ALA A 153 8.87 -5.05 25.36
C ALA A 153 9.42 -6.23 26.19
N GLY A 154 10.04 -7.25 25.56
CA GLY A 154 10.56 -8.43 26.26
C GLY A 154 9.48 -9.34 26.87
N ILE A 155 8.23 -9.23 26.40
CA ILE A 155 7.07 -9.93 26.99
C ILE A 155 6.86 -11.31 26.34
N VAL A 156 7.65 -11.70 25.34
CA VAL A 156 7.60 -13.06 24.79
C VAL A 156 8.61 -13.96 25.51
N ASN A 157 8.23 -14.39 26.72
CA ASN A 157 8.65 -15.70 27.24
C ASN A 157 7.40 -16.58 27.21
N TYR A 158 7.35 -17.53 26.27
CA TYR A 158 6.52 -18.73 26.38
C TYR A 158 7.44 -19.93 26.49
#